data_AF-A0A2H0SLA4-F1
#
_entry.id   AF-A0A2H0SLA4-F1
#
_cell.length_a   1.000
_cell.length_b   1.000
_cell.length_c   1.000
_cell.angle_alpha   90.00
_cell.angle_beta   90.00
_cell.angle_gamma   90.00
#
_symmetry.space_group_name_H-M   'P 1'
#
loop_
_entity.id
_entity.type
_entity.pdbx_description
1 polymer ?
#
loop_
_entity_poly.entity_id
_entity_poly.type
_entity_poly.pdbx_seq_one_letter_code
_entity_poly.pdbx_strand_id
1 'polypeptide(L)'
;SSTNKAKVNTNCTYNFGGMPLFGLSQVTGTGVNLGVYSFHRTNRNYPYILNLEYKISTGNLTGIQIGVIVPISADQILVSWRDDNTSTTYGVDILNLTTKATAHFVTRNMMVDRKEGNNYGFVTVPYRSLPTDTSIKIYTSKQHAAFAGTADASTTDTDRLIQSTDAEMGEASVAKVKVELVPSGNTAPEVELAVIGVNEQ
;
A
#
# COMPACT_ATOMS: atom_id res chain seq x y z
N SER A 1 21.68 -6.46 18.32
CA SER A 1 20.56 -6.08 17.45
C SER A 1 20.92 -4.76 16.80
N SER A 2 21.20 -4.73 15.50
CA SER A 2 21.37 -3.46 14.78
C SER A 2 19.99 -2.95 14.37
N THR A 3 19.66 -1.73 14.77
CA THR A 3 18.40 -1.07 14.36
C THR A 3 18.34 -0.97 12.84
N ASN A 4 17.20 -1.33 12.25
CA ASN A 4 16.96 -1.14 10.82
C ASN A 4 17.09 0.34 10.45
N LYS A 5 17.79 0.63 9.36
CA LYS A 5 18.10 1.99 8.90
C LYS A 5 17.92 2.11 7.40
N ALA A 6 17.29 3.19 6.99
CA ALA A 6 17.21 3.63 5.61
C ALA A 6 17.65 5.09 5.50
N LYS A 7 18.06 5.51 4.31
CA LYS A 7 18.50 6.89 4.04
C LYS A 7 17.92 7.41 2.73
N VAL A 8 17.86 8.73 2.64
CA VAL A 8 17.66 9.47 1.39
C VAL A 8 19.03 9.95 0.94
N ASN A 9 19.46 9.56 -0.26
CA ASN A 9 20.70 10.07 -0.86
C ASN A 9 20.51 11.51 -1.35
N THR A 10 21.59 12.29 -1.39
CA THR A 10 21.53 13.73 -1.66
C THR A 10 20.80 14.10 -2.96
N ASN A 11 20.98 13.32 -4.03
CA ASN A 11 20.40 13.60 -5.34
C ASN A 11 19.12 12.80 -5.64
N CYS A 12 18.59 12.04 -4.68
CA CYS A 12 17.36 11.28 -4.88
C CYS A 12 16.13 12.02 -4.31
N THR A 13 16.06 13.33 -4.51
CA THR A 13 14.90 14.15 -4.14
C THR A 13 14.50 15.02 -5.33
N TYR A 14 13.20 15.17 -5.54
CA TYR A 14 12.65 15.98 -6.64
C TYR A 14 11.27 16.51 -6.26
N ASN A 15 10.93 17.74 -6.66
CA ASN A 15 9.60 18.29 -6.44
C ASN A 15 8.77 18.16 -7.73
N PHE A 16 7.83 17.22 -7.75
CA PHE A 16 6.94 16.99 -8.88
C PHE A 16 5.61 17.74 -8.66
N GLY A 17 5.50 18.95 -9.20
CA GLY A 17 4.24 19.71 -9.15
C GLY A 17 3.72 20.02 -7.73
N GLY A 18 4.61 20.18 -6.74
CA GLY A 18 4.24 20.37 -5.33
C GLY A 18 4.15 19.07 -4.52
N MET A 19 4.40 17.93 -5.16
CA MET A 19 4.58 16.63 -4.53
C MET A 19 6.08 16.33 -4.37
N PRO A 20 6.65 16.41 -3.16
CA PRO A 20 8.03 16.01 -2.94
C PRO A 20 8.16 14.49 -3.11
N LEU A 21 8.97 14.09 -4.09
CA LEU A 21 9.41 12.73 -4.35
C LEU A 21 10.79 12.52 -3.75
N PHE A 22 11.00 11.37 -3.12
CA PHE A 22 12.31 11.00 -2.60
C PHE A 22 12.55 9.48 -2.61
N GLY A 23 13.79 9.10 -2.91
CA GLY A 23 14.23 7.72 -2.91
C GLY A 23 14.66 7.26 -1.52
N LEU A 24 14.08 6.15 -1.04
CA LEU A 24 14.48 5.52 0.21
C LEU A 24 15.41 4.33 -0.08
N SER A 25 16.62 4.37 0.46
CA SER A 25 17.69 3.40 0.21
C SER A 25 18.05 2.63 1.47
N GLN A 26 18.40 1.35 1.33
CA GLN A 26 18.83 0.53 2.47
C GLN A 26 20.18 1.01 3.03
N VAL A 27 20.28 1.04 4.36
CA VAL A 27 21.56 1.16 5.08
C VAL A 27 21.82 -0.10 5.90
N THR A 28 20.83 -0.55 6.68
CA THR A 28 20.97 -1.76 7.51
C THR A 28 19.61 -2.41 7.71
N GLY A 29 19.51 -3.72 7.44
CA GLY A 29 18.27 -4.50 7.59
C GLY A 29 17.09 -3.95 6.78
N THR A 30 15.90 -4.50 7.05
CA THR A 30 14.68 -4.19 6.32
C THR A 30 13.50 -4.06 7.28
N GLY A 31 13.15 -2.80 7.58
CA GLY A 31 11.99 -2.46 8.41
C GLY A 31 10.87 -1.75 7.63
N VAL A 32 11.10 -1.44 6.37
CA VAL A 32 10.18 -0.74 5.48
C VAL A 32 10.48 -1.15 4.05
N ASN A 33 9.45 -1.11 3.19
CA ASN A 33 9.66 -1.25 1.75
C ASN A 33 10.50 -0.06 1.24
N LEU A 34 11.32 -0.32 0.24
CA LEU A 34 12.21 0.67 -0.35
C LEU A 34 11.74 0.99 -1.77
N GLY A 35 12.04 2.20 -2.23
CA GLY A 35 11.63 2.70 -3.54
C GLY A 35 11.51 4.22 -3.53
N VAL A 36 10.69 4.75 -4.43
CA VAL A 36 10.43 6.19 -4.52
C VAL A 36 9.13 6.50 -3.81
N TYR A 37 9.24 7.32 -2.77
CA TYR A 37 8.14 7.78 -1.94
C TYR A 37 7.69 9.17 -2.35
N SER A 38 6.42 9.47 -2.09
CA SER A 38 5.89 10.83 -2.07
C SER A 38 5.36 11.18 -0.68
N PHE A 39 5.40 12.47 -0.34
CA PHE A 39 4.72 12.98 0.85
C PHE A 39 3.83 14.17 0.49
N HIS A 40 2.55 13.91 0.25
CA HIS A 40 1.62 14.93 -0.25
C HIS A 40 0.16 14.63 0.16
N ARG A 41 -0.74 15.55 -0.19
CA ARG A 41 -2.20 15.37 -0.14
C ARG A 41 -2.82 15.99 -1.37
N THR A 42 -3.73 15.29 -2.03
CA THR A 42 -4.43 15.84 -3.20
C THR A 42 -5.60 16.76 -2.80
N ASN A 43 -6.14 16.59 -1.59
CA ASN A 43 -7.25 17.36 -1.08
C ASN A 43 -6.93 17.91 0.32
N ARG A 44 -7.21 19.20 0.52
CA ARG A 44 -6.95 19.94 1.77
C ARG A 44 -7.63 19.32 3.00
N ASN A 45 -8.77 18.66 2.82
CA ASN A 45 -9.53 18.06 3.90
C ASN A 45 -8.90 16.75 4.43
N TYR A 46 -7.89 16.21 3.74
CA TYR A 46 -7.18 15.01 4.14
C TYR A 46 -5.78 15.35 4.67
N PRO A 47 -5.25 14.54 5.61
CA PRO A 47 -3.89 14.69 6.09
C PRO A 47 -2.88 14.41 4.97
N TYR A 48 -1.63 14.85 5.17
CA TYR A 48 -0.52 14.42 4.32
C TYR A 48 -0.28 12.92 4.52
N ILE A 49 -0.11 12.21 3.41
CA ILE A 49 0.14 10.77 3.39
C ILE A 49 1.54 10.55 2.85
N LEU A 50 2.28 9.66 3.51
CA LEU A 50 3.52 9.10 3.00
C LEU A 50 3.16 7.85 2.19
N ASN A 51 3.39 7.88 0.89
CA ASN A 51 3.05 6.78 -0.01
C ASN A 51 4.27 6.28 -0.78
N LEU A 52 4.37 4.96 -0.96
CA LEU A 52 5.34 4.35 -1.88
C LEU A 52 4.75 4.40 -3.28
N GLU A 53 5.16 5.38 -4.08
CA GLU A 53 4.60 5.59 -5.42
C GLU A 53 5.17 4.62 -6.44
N TYR A 54 6.50 4.43 -6.42
CA TYR A 54 7.20 3.68 -7.45
C TYR A 54 8.18 2.67 -6.86
N LYS A 55 8.04 1.43 -7.31
CA LYS A 55 9.04 0.37 -7.16
C LYS A 55 10.01 0.41 -8.34
N ILE A 56 11.23 -0.08 -8.15
CA ILE A 56 12.19 -0.26 -9.24
C ILE A 56 11.77 -1.43 -10.15
N SER A 57 12.28 -1.45 -11.37
CA SER A 57 11.90 -2.42 -12.41
C SER A 57 12.21 -3.88 -12.07
N THR A 58 13.17 -4.16 -11.19
CA THR A 58 13.40 -5.52 -10.67
C THR A 58 12.27 -6.00 -9.75
N GLY A 59 11.43 -5.10 -9.27
CA GLY A 59 10.31 -5.39 -8.36
C GLY A 59 10.72 -5.58 -6.90
N ASN A 60 12.01 -5.56 -6.59
CA ASN A 60 12.50 -5.72 -5.22
C ASN A 60 12.24 -4.47 -4.38
N LEU A 61 11.79 -4.69 -3.14
CA LEU A 61 11.47 -3.62 -2.15
C LEU A 61 12.45 -3.64 -0.96
N THR A 62 13.48 -4.46 -1.04
CA THR A 62 14.50 -4.71 -0.02
C THR A 62 15.84 -4.72 -0.71
N GLY A 63 16.95 -4.44 -0.04
CA GLY A 63 18.28 -4.54 -0.64
C GLY A 63 18.53 -3.59 -1.81
N ILE A 64 17.76 -2.49 -1.91
CA ILE A 64 17.90 -1.53 -3.01
C ILE A 64 18.44 -0.18 -2.52
N GLN A 65 19.03 0.57 -3.45
CA GLN A 65 19.42 1.95 -3.26
C GLN A 65 18.95 2.79 -4.44
N ILE A 66 18.38 3.96 -4.15
CA ILE A 66 17.96 4.95 -5.15
C ILE A 66 19.05 6.00 -5.26
N GLY A 67 19.64 6.15 -6.44
CA GLY A 67 20.79 7.02 -6.67
C GLY A 67 20.40 8.47 -6.93
N VAL A 68 19.68 8.70 -8.02
CA VAL A 68 19.21 10.01 -8.46
C VAL A 68 17.76 9.95 -8.93
N ILE A 69 17.01 11.02 -8.70
CA ILE A 69 15.71 11.27 -9.34
C ILE A 69 15.89 12.54 -10.18
N VAL A 70 15.70 12.43 -11.49
CA VAL A 70 15.90 13.56 -12.42
C VAL A 70 14.75 13.66 -13.43
N PRO A 71 14.08 14.81 -13.55
CA PRO A 71 13.13 15.03 -14.64
C PRO A 71 13.89 15.27 -15.96
N ILE A 72 13.48 14.59 -17.03
CA ILE A 72 13.85 14.95 -18.41
C ILE A 72 12.84 15.93 -18.99
N SER A 73 11.56 15.75 -18.66
CA SER A 73 10.46 16.59 -19.11
C SER A 73 9.39 16.68 -18.02
N ALA A 74 8.29 17.38 -18.31
CA ALA A 74 7.15 17.47 -17.38
C ALA A 74 6.55 16.10 -17.03
N ASP A 75 6.62 15.12 -17.94
CA ASP A 75 5.98 13.81 -17.79
C ASP A 75 6.97 12.65 -17.76
N GLN A 76 8.28 12.94 -17.79
CA GLN A 76 9.32 11.92 -17.78
C GLN A 76 10.31 12.18 -16.66
N ILE A 77 10.27 11.31 -15.65
CA ILE A 77 11.18 11.33 -14.51
C ILE A 77 12.01 10.05 -14.58
N LEU A 78 13.33 10.19 -14.56
CA LEU A 78 14.25 9.08 -14.44
C LEU A 78 14.62 8.83 -12.99
N VAL A 79 14.79 7.56 -12.67
CA VAL A 79 15.26 7.10 -11.36
C VAL A 79 16.38 6.10 -11.55
N SER A 80 17.57 6.42 -11.07
CA SER A 80 18.65 5.44 -11.03
C SER A 80 18.56 4.60 -9.77
N TRP A 81 18.92 3.33 -9.90
CA TRP A 81 18.88 2.40 -8.78
C TRP A 81 20.02 1.38 -8.83
N ARG A 82 20.29 0.83 -7.66
CA ARG A 82 21.13 -0.34 -7.43
C ARG A 82 20.30 -1.37 -6.67
N ASP A 83 20.41 -2.62 -7.06
CA ASP A 83 19.73 -3.76 -6.44
C ASP A 83 20.75 -4.84 -6.06
N ASP A 84 20.77 -5.23 -4.78
CA ASP A 84 21.70 -6.21 -4.21
C ASP A 84 21.03 -7.56 -3.82
N ASN A 85 19.79 -7.87 -4.25
CA ASN A 85 19.08 -9.07 -3.78
C ASN A 85 19.65 -10.39 -4.30
N THR A 86 19.80 -10.54 -5.63
CA THR A 86 20.32 -11.79 -6.24
C THR A 86 21.78 -11.62 -6.67
N SER A 87 22.06 -10.51 -7.35
CA SER A 87 23.39 -10.07 -7.74
C SER A 87 23.34 -8.55 -7.83
N THR A 88 24.45 -7.87 -7.51
CA THR A 88 24.50 -6.42 -7.64
C THR A 88 24.26 -6.01 -9.08
N THR A 89 23.13 -5.37 -9.32
CA THR A 89 22.71 -4.85 -10.61
C THR A 89 22.37 -3.37 -10.48
N TYR A 90 22.48 -2.67 -11.60
CA TYR A 90 22.24 -1.23 -11.68
C TYR A 90 21.33 -0.95 -12.87
N GLY A 91 20.52 0.10 -12.75
CA GLY A 91 19.63 0.50 -13.82
C GLY A 91 19.16 1.92 -13.68
N VAL A 92 18.44 2.36 -14.71
CA VAL A 92 17.73 3.63 -14.75
C VAL A 92 16.33 3.34 -15.28
N ASP A 93 15.32 3.65 -14.48
CA ASP A 93 13.92 3.51 -14.86
C ASP A 93 13.33 4.86 -15.26
N ILE A 94 12.39 4.84 -16.20
CA ILE A 94 11.46 5.96 -16.43
C ILE A 94 10.22 5.68 -15.56
N LEU A 95 9.84 6.64 -14.70
CA LEU A 95 8.62 6.53 -13.91
C LEU A 95 7.39 6.48 -14.82
N ASN A 96 6.54 5.49 -14.61
CA ASN A 96 5.31 5.35 -15.37
C ASN A 96 4.20 6.18 -14.70
N LEU A 97 3.78 7.26 -15.36
CA LEU A 97 2.70 8.14 -14.90
C LEU A 97 1.32 7.76 -15.46
N THR A 98 1.26 6.74 -16.32
CA THR A 98 0.06 6.36 -17.07
C THR A 98 -0.61 5.08 -16.57
N THR A 99 0.10 4.25 -15.79
CA THR A 99 -0.45 3.02 -15.23
C THR A 99 -0.40 3.06 -13.71
N LYS A 100 -1.51 2.75 -13.06
CA LYS A 100 -1.59 2.70 -11.61
C LYS A 100 -1.07 1.35 -11.10
N ALA A 101 -0.40 1.37 -9.96
CA ALA A 101 0.00 0.16 -9.25
C ALA A 101 -1.10 -0.30 -8.28
N THR A 102 -1.08 -1.58 -7.89
CA THR A 102 -1.94 -2.07 -6.81
C THR A 102 -1.61 -1.34 -5.52
N ALA A 103 -2.61 -0.65 -4.98
CA ALA A 103 -2.52 0.06 -3.71
C ALA A 103 -3.16 -0.77 -2.61
N HIS A 104 -2.74 -0.56 -1.36
CA HIS A 104 -3.41 -1.15 -0.22
C HIS A 104 -3.27 -0.28 1.01
N PHE A 105 -4.23 -0.39 1.92
CA PHE A 105 -4.09 0.08 3.28
C PHE A 105 -4.31 -1.09 4.24
N VAL A 106 -3.59 -1.06 5.35
CA VAL A 106 -3.67 -2.08 6.39
C VAL A 106 -3.95 -1.40 7.71
N THR A 107 -4.89 -1.94 8.48
CA THR A 107 -5.11 -1.47 9.84
C THR A 107 -3.88 -1.79 10.70
N ARG A 108 -3.66 -0.99 11.74
CA ARG A 108 -2.82 -1.48 12.85
C ARG A 108 -3.54 -2.66 13.53
N ASN A 109 -2.83 -3.36 14.43
CA ASN A 109 -3.47 -4.36 15.28
C ASN A 109 -4.63 -3.71 16.03
N MET A 110 -5.85 -4.18 15.79
CA MET A 110 -7.04 -3.80 16.54
C MET A 110 -7.18 -4.77 17.69
N MET A 111 -7.37 -4.23 18.89
CA MET A 111 -7.47 -4.98 20.13
C MET A 111 -8.62 -4.37 20.93
N VAL A 112 -9.51 -5.21 21.44
CA VAL A 112 -10.67 -4.77 22.26
C VAL A 112 -10.46 -5.26 23.69
N ASP A 113 -10.54 -6.57 23.92
CA ASP A 113 -10.04 -7.25 25.13
C ASP A 113 -9.37 -8.58 24.74
N ARG A 114 -8.38 -9.02 25.54
CA ARG A 114 -7.69 -10.29 25.37
C ARG A 114 -8.27 -11.41 26.25
N LYS A 115 -9.00 -11.08 27.31
CA LYS A 115 -9.62 -12.05 28.21
C LYS A 115 -10.97 -12.53 27.70
N GLU A 116 -11.70 -11.64 27.04
CA GLU A 116 -12.97 -11.94 26.39
C GLU A 116 -12.76 -11.80 24.87
N GLY A 117 -12.93 -12.90 24.14
CA GLY A 117 -12.87 -12.87 22.69
C GLY A 117 -14.03 -12.03 22.16
N ASN A 118 -13.73 -11.05 21.31
CA ASN A 118 -14.76 -10.23 20.67
C ASN A 118 -15.07 -10.80 19.30
N ASN A 119 -16.35 -10.78 18.91
CA ASN A 119 -16.75 -11.22 17.58
C ASN A 119 -16.60 -10.07 16.58
N TYR A 120 -15.64 -10.19 15.67
CA TYR A 120 -15.51 -9.27 14.56
C TYR A 120 -16.48 -9.69 13.46
N GLY A 121 -17.37 -8.80 13.06
CA GLY A 121 -18.37 -9.02 12.03
C GLY A 121 -17.79 -8.91 10.62
N PHE A 122 -18.63 -8.50 9.68
CA PHE A 122 -18.26 -8.29 8.29
C PHE A 122 -17.32 -7.09 8.14
N VAL A 123 -16.41 -7.21 7.19
CA VAL A 123 -15.62 -6.07 6.68
C VAL A 123 -16.33 -5.54 5.45
N THR A 124 -16.64 -4.25 5.48
CA THR A 124 -17.45 -3.57 4.47
C THR A 124 -16.68 -2.38 3.92
N VAL A 125 -16.52 -2.32 2.60
CA VAL A 125 -15.79 -1.28 1.88
C VAL A 125 -16.72 -0.60 0.88
N PRO A 126 -17.35 0.53 1.28
CA PRO A 126 -18.07 1.38 0.35
C PRO A 126 -17.13 1.99 -0.69
N TYR A 127 -17.56 1.98 -1.96
CA TYR A 127 -16.81 2.52 -3.07
C TYR A 127 -17.62 3.55 -3.85
N ARG A 128 -16.92 4.52 -4.45
CA ARG A 128 -17.50 5.50 -5.36
C ARG A 128 -17.49 4.99 -6.79
N SER A 129 -16.42 4.33 -7.19
CA SER A 129 -16.28 3.73 -8.52
C SER A 129 -15.54 2.41 -8.44
N LEU A 130 -16.01 1.45 -9.25
CA LEU A 130 -15.37 0.16 -9.47
C LEU A 130 -15.37 -0.10 -10.99
N PRO A 131 -14.41 0.47 -11.74
CA PRO A 131 -14.34 0.30 -13.19
C PRO A 131 -14.16 -1.16 -13.60
N THR A 132 -14.53 -1.49 -14.84
CA THR A 132 -14.30 -2.82 -15.43
C THR A 132 -12.83 -3.24 -15.31
N ASP A 133 -12.60 -4.53 -15.11
CA ASP A 133 -11.26 -5.14 -14.92
C ASP A 133 -10.49 -4.65 -13.67
N THR A 134 -11.14 -3.91 -12.77
CA THR A 134 -10.60 -3.55 -11.46
C THR A 134 -11.24 -4.39 -10.35
N SER A 135 -10.59 -4.49 -9.19
CA SER A 135 -11.17 -5.20 -8.04
C SER A 135 -10.76 -4.60 -6.70
N ILE A 136 -11.64 -4.76 -5.71
CA ILE A 136 -11.37 -4.51 -4.29
C ILE A 136 -11.20 -5.88 -3.63
N LYS A 137 -10.03 -6.15 -3.05
CA LYS A 137 -9.74 -7.41 -2.36
C LYS A 137 -9.60 -7.17 -0.87
N ILE A 138 -10.34 -7.93 -0.08
CA ILE A 138 -10.34 -7.82 1.38
C ILE A 138 -9.56 -9.01 1.94
N TYR A 139 -8.69 -8.74 2.92
CA TYR A 139 -7.92 -9.76 3.63
C TYR A 139 -8.07 -9.52 5.12
N THR A 140 -8.47 -10.56 5.84
CA THR A 140 -8.59 -10.55 7.29
C THR A 140 -7.50 -11.42 7.91
N SER A 141 -7.09 -11.07 9.12
CA SER A 141 -6.08 -11.84 9.86
C SER A 141 -6.31 -11.71 11.36
N LYS A 142 -6.12 -12.82 12.08
CA LYS A 142 -6.38 -12.94 13.52
C LYS A 142 -5.13 -13.32 14.29
N GLN A 143 -5.09 -12.95 15.58
CA GLN A 143 -4.10 -13.43 16.55
C GLN A 143 -2.65 -13.37 16.07
N HIS A 144 -2.26 -12.24 15.47
CA HIS A 144 -0.92 -12.00 14.92
C HIS A 144 -0.51 -12.89 13.74
N ALA A 145 -1.42 -13.67 13.16
CA ALA A 145 -1.13 -14.43 11.94
C ALA A 145 -0.69 -13.50 10.78
N ALA A 146 -0.06 -14.08 9.78
CA ALA A 146 0.08 -13.42 8.49
C ALA A 146 -1.30 -13.29 7.82
N PHE A 147 -1.43 -12.38 6.84
CA PHE A 147 -2.57 -12.44 5.93
C PHE A 147 -2.44 -13.67 5.04
N ALA A 148 -3.57 -14.30 4.70
CA ALA A 148 -3.57 -15.34 3.68
C ALA A 148 -3.05 -14.79 2.34
N GLY A 149 -2.48 -15.67 1.52
CA GLY A 149 -2.03 -15.32 0.16
C GLY A 149 -3.20 -15.03 -0.80
N THR A 150 -4.40 -15.43 -0.43
CA THR A 150 -5.65 -15.22 -1.17
C THR A 150 -6.57 -14.26 -0.42
N ALA A 151 -7.32 -13.46 -1.17
CA ALA A 151 -8.34 -12.59 -0.59
C ALA A 151 -9.48 -13.43 0.00
N ASP A 152 -10.16 -12.87 0.99
CA ASP A 152 -11.39 -13.44 1.51
C ASP A 152 -12.49 -13.38 0.46
N ALA A 153 -13.38 -14.37 0.48
CA ALA A 153 -14.58 -14.36 -0.35
C ALA A 153 -15.41 -13.12 -0.01
N SER A 154 -15.85 -12.40 -1.04
CA SER A 154 -16.58 -11.15 -0.87
C SER A 154 -17.53 -10.91 -2.04
N THR A 155 -18.64 -10.26 -1.73
CA THR A 155 -19.71 -9.95 -2.68
C THR A 155 -19.75 -8.45 -2.94
N THR A 156 -19.99 -8.08 -4.20
CA THR A 156 -20.22 -6.71 -4.63
C THR A 156 -21.73 -6.43 -4.67
N ASP A 157 -22.18 -5.49 -3.85
CA ASP A 157 -23.50 -4.87 -3.97
C ASP A 157 -23.37 -3.66 -4.90
N THR A 158 -23.90 -3.78 -6.13
CA THR A 158 -23.84 -2.73 -7.15
C THR A 158 -24.90 -1.65 -6.95
N ASP A 159 -25.94 -1.90 -6.16
CA ASP A 159 -27.00 -0.92 -5.90
C ASP A 159 -26.58 0.05 -4.79
N ARG A 160 -25.90 -0.47 -3.76
CA ARG A 160 -25.38 0.32 -2.64
C ARG A 160 -23.92 0.73 -2.79
N LEU A 161 -23.25 0.23 -3.83
CA LEU A 161 -21.83 0.46 -4.11
C LEU A 161 -20.93 0.01 -2.94
N ILE A 162 -21.08 -1.24 -2.52
CA ILE A 162 -20.37 -1.82 -1.38
C ILE A 162 -19.70 -3.14 -1.77
N GLN A 163 -18.47 -3.35 -1.31
CA GLN A 163 -17.82 -4.67 -1.28
C GLN A 163 -17.79 -5.16 0.17
N SER A 164 -18.35 -6.32 0.46
CA SER A 164 -18.34 -6.90 1.82
C SER A 164 -17.86 -8.34 1.81
N THR A 165 -17.19 -8.77 2.89
CA THR A 165 -16.84 -10.19 3.08
C THR A 165 -18.11 -11.05 3.15
N ASP A 166 -18.04 -12.28 2.64
CA ASP A 166 -19.19 -13.21 2.64
C ASP A 166 -19.42 -13.87 4.01
N ALA A 167 -18.38 -13.86 4.85
CA ALA A 167 -18.42 -14.36 6.20
C ALA A 167 -17.92 -13.30 7.18
N GLU A 168 -18.44 -13.38 8.41
CA GLU A 168 -17.88 -12.63 9.53
C GLU A 168 -16.45 -13.09 9.79
N MET A 169 -15.61 -12.17 10.27
CA MET A 169 -14.28 -12.53 10.71
C MET A 169 -14.38 -13.58 11.82
N GLY A 170 -15.33 -13.47 12.75
CA GLY A 170 -15.48 -14.36 13.89
C GLY A 170 -14.69 -13.89 15.11
N GLU A 171 -14.62 -14.74 16.14
CA GLU A 171 -13.94 -14.43 17.39
C GLU A 171 -12.43 -14.17 17.21
N ALA A 172 -11.93 -13.08 17.76
CA ALA A 172 -10.50 -12.79 17.89
C ALA A 172 -10.21 -11.81 19.04
N SER A 173 -9.03 -11.91 19.64
CA SER A 173 -8.52 -10.87 20.57
C SER A 173 -7.78 -9.77 19.83
N VAL A 174 -7.12 -10.14 18.72
CA VAL A 174 -6.38 -9.24 17.85
C VAL A 174 -6.81 -9.47 16.41
N ALA A 175 -7.24 -8.40 15.75
CA ALA A 175 -7.63 -8.43 14.35
C ALA A 175 -6.80 -7.45 13.52
N LYS A 176 -6.59 -7.79 12.25
CA LYS A 176 -6.06 -6.90 11.21
C LYS A 176 -6.88 -7.07 9.95
N VAL A 177 -7.08 -5.97 9.24
CA VAL A 177 -7.71 -5.94 7.93
C VAL A 177 -6.75 -5.26 6.95
N LYS A 178 -6.60 -5.85 5.77
CA LYS A 178 -5.95 -5.25 4.62
C LYS A 178 -6.97 -5.17 3.49
N VAL A 179 -7.06 -4.01 2.86
CA VAL A 179 -7.85 -3.81 1.65
C VAL A 179 -6.88 -3.47 0.53
N GLU A 180 -6.91 -4.25 -0.54
CA GLU A 180 -6.13 -4.00 -1.76
C GLU A 180 -7.04 -3.50 -2.88
N LEU A 181 -6.59 -2.45 -3.56
CA LEU A 181 -7.24 -1.86 -4.72
C LEU A 181 -6.41 -2.27 -5.95
N VAL A 182 -6.99 -3.12 -6.79
CA VAL A 182 -6.33 -3.65 -7.97
C VAL A 182 -6.78 -2.86 -9.20
N PRO A 183 -5.88 -2.08 -9.81
CA PRO A 183 -6.19 -1.30 -11.00
C PRO A 183 -6.08 -2.12 -12.30
N SER A 184 -6.61 -1.56 -13.38
CA SER A 184 -6.39 -2.00 -14.76
C SER A 184 -5.92 -0.81 -15.59
N GLY A 185 -4.66 -0.84 -16.03
CA GLY A 185 -4.04 0.28 -16.72
C GLY A 185 -4.07 1.57 -15.88
N ASN A 186 -4.73 2.61 -16.39
CA ASN A 186 -4.91 3.88 -15.65
C ASN A 186 -6.23 3.97 -14.87
N THR A 187 -7.03 2.91 -14.85
CA THR A 187 -8.30 2.88 -14.12
C THR A 187 -8.12 2.14 -12.81
N ALA A 188 -8.71 2.64 -11.72
CA ALA A 188 -8.61 2.06 -10.40
C ALA A 188 -9.93 2.21 -9.64
N PRO A 189 -10.20 1.33 -8.65
CA PRO A 189 -11.31 1.53 -7.73
C PRO A 189 -11.08 2.78 -6.86
N GLU A 190 -12.16 3.48 -6.54
CA GLU A 190 -12.16 4.58 -5.57
C GLU A 190 -12.99 4.19 -4.36
N VAL A 191 -12.36 4.13 -3.19
CA VAL A 191 -13.02 3.75 -1.92
C VAL A 191 -13.14 4.96 -0.99
N GLU A 192 -14.22 5.00 -0.23
CA GLU A 192 -14.51 6.13 0.66
C GLU A 192 -14.16 5.81 2.12
N LEU A 193 -14.39 4.56 2.51
CA LEU A 193 -14.25 4.09 3.89
C LEU A 193 -13.99 2.58 3.89
N ALA A 194 -13.41 2.08 4.98
CA ALA A 194 -13.51 0.68 5.35
C ALA A 194 -14.10 0.60 6.75
N VAL A 195 -15.18 -0.17 6.90
CA VAL A 195 -15.91 -0.38 8.14
C VAL A 195 -15.71 -1.82 8.58
N ILE A 196 -15.51 -2.00 9.87
CA ILE A 196 -15.42 -3.31 10.49
C ILE A 196 -16.49 -3.34 11.57
N GLY A 197 -17.45 -4.25 11.44
CA GLY A 197 -18.42 -4.49 12.50
C GLY A 197 -17.71 -5.13 13.70
N VAL A 198 -17.94 -4.62 14.90
CA VAL A 198 -17.56 -5.31 16.14
C VAL A 198 -18.86 -5.57 16.87
N ASN A 199 -19.17 -6.84 17.06
CA ASN A 199 -20.34 -7.27 17.82
C ASN A 199 -19.86 -7.56 19.24
N GLU A 200 -20.18 -6.64 20.17
CA GLU A 200 -20.04 -6.91 21.60
C GLU A 200 -21.05 -8.02 21.97
N GLN A 201 -20.57 -9.08 22.65
CA GLN A 201 -21.46 -10.09 23.25
C GLN A 201 -21.90 -9.64 24.64
#